data_AF-I3M2J1-F1
#
_entry.id   AF-I3M2J1-F1
#
_cell.length_a   1.000
_cell.length_b   1.000
_cell.length_c   1.000
_cell.angle_alpha   90.00
_cell.angle_beta   90.00
_cell.angle_gamma   90.00
#
_symmetry.space_group_name_H-M   'P 1'
#
loop_
_entity.id
_entity.type
_entity.pdbx_description
1 polymer ?
#
loop_
_entity_poly.entity_id
_entity_poly.type
_entity_poly.pdbx_seq_one_letter_code
_entity_poly.pdbx_strand_id
1 'polypeptide(L)'
;MPLPDTMFCAQQIHIPPELPDILKQFTKAAIRTQPTDVLQWSAGYFSALSRGDPLPVKDRVEMPVATQKVDTGLTQGLLKVLHKQCRHKKYVELAELEKKWRNLCLPMERLRALLVLDHCETEIEWIKFLALGCSSLGGSLNTAMKHVCEILTQDPEGGPARIPFETFSFVYRYLAGLDPDIMEMDVESYLMGLKESVDSRKNGMIGLSDFYIPKRKLS
;
A
#
# COMPACT_ATOMS: atom_id res chain seq x y z
N MET A 1 -56.53 2.67 -16.45
CA MET A 1 -55.84 3.60 -17.37
C MET A 1 -54.68 2.85 -18.00
N PRO A 2 -54.47 2.91 -19.33
CA PRO A 2 -53.22 2.43 -19.90
C PRO A 2 -52.06 3.32 -19.43
N LEU A 3 -50.87 2.73 -19.28
CA LEU A 3 -49.66 3.47 -18.91
C LEU A 3 -49.33 4.49 -20.03
N PRO A 4 -48.90 5.72 -19.70
CA PRO A 4 -48.55 6.70 -20.71
C PRO A 4 -47.39 6.18 -21.58
N ASP A 5 -47.52 6.33 -22.90
CA ASP A 5 -46.46 6.04 -23.86
C ASP A 5 -45.20 6.82 -23.49
N THR A 6 -44.11 6.10 -23.20
CA THR A 6 -42.80 6.72 -23.02
C THR A 6 -42.42 7.44 -24.32
N MET A 7 -42.44 8.78 -24.31
CA MET A 7 -42.10 9.65 -25.46
C MET A 7 -40.71 9.42 -26.07
N PHE A 8 -39.86 8.63 -25.42
CA PHE A 8 -38.50 8.32 -25.86
C PHE A 8 -38.45 6.90 -26.44
N CYS A 9 -38.11 6.79 -27.73
CA CYS A 9 -37.86 5.49 -28.36
C CYS A 9 -36.43 5.06 -28.06
N ALA A 10 -36.18 3.78 -27.72
CA ALA A 10 -34.85 3.26 -27.43
C ALA A 10 -33.83 3.50 -28.58
N GLN A 11 -34.32 3.63 -29.81
CA GLN A 11 -33.53 3.95 -31.00
C GLN A 11 -32.93 5.37 -31.01
N GLN A 12 -33.47 6.29 -30.20
CA GLN A 12 -32.98 7.66 -30.06
C GLN A 12 -31.84 7.79 -29.04
N ILE A 13 -31.63 6.77 -28.20
CA ILE A 13 -30.60 6.76 -27.16
C ILE A 13 -29.39 5.99 -27.69
N HIS A 14 -28.40 6.71 -28.20
CA HIS A 14 -27.15 6.10 -28.64
C HIS A 14 -26.24 5.81 -27.43
N ILE A 15 -26.20 4.55 -26.99
CA ILE A 15 -25.30 4.10 -25.92
C ILE A 15 -23.96 3.69 -26.55
N PRO A 16 -22.83 4.33 -26.20
CA PRO A 16 -21.52 3.91 -26.69
C PRO A 16 -21.23 2.44 -26.30
N PRO A 17 -20.71 1.61 -27.22
CA PRO A 17 -20.51 0.18 -26.97
C PRO A 17 -19.49 -0.11 -25.85
N GLU A 18 -18.61 0.83 -25.53
CA GLU A 18 -17.61 0.71 -24.46
C GLU A 18 -18.18 1.01 -23.07
N LEU A 19 -19.27 1.78 -22.98
CA LEU A 19 -19.83 2.26 -21.72
C LEU A 19 -20.15 1.12 -20.73
N PRO A 20 -20.81 0.00 -21.14
CA PRO A 20 -21.09 -1.10 -20.23
C PRO A 20 -19.85 -1.70 -19.58
N ASP A 21 -18.75 -1.84 -20.33
CA ASP A 21 -17.52 -2.42 -19.80
C ASP A 21 -16.81 -1.44 -18.85
N ILE A 22 -16.78 -0.15 -19.17
CA ILE A 22 -16.24 0.89 -18.28
C ILE A 22 -16.97 0.87 -16.92
N LEU A 23 -18.31 0.85 -16.94
CA LEU A 23 -19.11 0.81 -15.71
C LEU A 23 -18.88 -0.48 -14.91
N LYS A 24 -18.74 -1.62 -15.60
CA LYS A 24 -18.42 -2.91 -14.98
C LYS A 24 -17.05 -2.91 -14.32
N GLN A 25 -16.02 -2.40 -15.00
CA GLN A 25 -14.67 -2.29 -14.45
C GLN A 25 -14.61 -1.34 -13.26
N PHE A 26 -15.26 -0.17 -13.36
CA PHE A 26 -15.39 0.80 -12.28
C PHE A 26 -16.06 0.17 -11.05
N THR A 27 -17.20 -0.52 -11.23
CA THR A 27 -17.94 -1.16 -10.14
C THR A 27 -17.10 -2.23 -9.44
N LYS A 28 -16.40 -3.08 -10.22
CA LYS A 28 -15.47 -4.08 -9.66
C LYS A 28 -14.34 -3.43 -8.86
N ALA A 29 -13.79 -2.33 -9.36
CA ALA A 29 -12.73 -1.60 -8.70
C ALA A 29 -13.19 -0.97 -7.38
N ALA A 30 -14.40 -0.40 -7.35
CA ALA A 30 -15.02 0.14 -6.14
C ALA A 30 -15.25 -0.97 -5.09
N ILE A 31 -15.79 -2.11 -5.51
CA ILE A 31 -16.01 -3.28 -4.64
C ILE A 31 -14.68 -3.75 -4.02
N ARG A 32 -13.60 -3.85 -4.80
CA ARG A 32 -12.29 -4.26 -4.27
C ARG A 32 -11.71 -3.26 -3.28
N THR A 33 -11.84 -1.97 -3.59
CA THR A 33 -11.14 -0.91 -2.86
C THR A 33 -11.85 -0.51 -1.58
N GLN A 34 -13.19 -0.63 -1.55
CA GLN A 34 -14.03 -0.19 -0.42
C GLN A 34 -13.72 1.26 0.01
N PRO A 35 -13.76 2.25 -0.90
CA PRO A 35 -13.47 3.63 -0.54
C PRO A 35 -14.52 4.17 0.42
N THR A 36 -14.08 4.95 1.42
CA THR A 36 -14.96 5.61 2.38
C THR A 36 -15.78 6.74 1.73
N ASP A 37 -15.23 7.36 0.69
CA ASP A 37 -15.92 8.36 -0.15
C ASP A 37 -15.84 7.91 -1.61
N VAL A 38 -16.94 7.31 -2.11
CA VAL A 38 -17.03 6.82 -3.49
C VAL A 38 -16.89 7.97 -4.49
N LEU A 39 -17.42 9.16 -4.22
CA LEU A 39 -17.39 10.27 -5.17
C LEU A 39 -15.97 10.81 -5.34
N GLN A 40 -15.27 11.05 -4.24
CA GLN A 40 -13.87 11.47 -4.26
C GLN A 40 -12.98 10.41 -4.95
N TRP A 41 -13.17 9.15 -4.57
CA TRP A 41 -12.44 8.04 -5.17
C TRP A 41 -12.73 7.90 -6.68
N SER A 42 -13.98 8.07 -7.11
CA SER A 42 -14.37 8.08 -8.53
C SER A 42 -13.65 9.15 -9.32
N ALA A 43 -13.54 10.38 -8.78
CA ALA A 43 -12.81 11.46 -9.42
C ALA A 43 -11.32 11.08 -9.60
N GLY A 44 -10.70 10.48 -8.58
CA GLY A 44 -9.34 9.94 -8.67
C GLY A 44 -9.19 8.79 -9.68
N TYR A 45 -10.14 7.86 -9.70
CA TYR A 45 -10.18 6.71 -10.60
C TYR A 45 -10.24 7.13 -12.07
N PHE A 46 -11.23 7.95 -12.45
CA PHE A 46 -11.38 8.40 -13.84
C PHE A 46 -10.27 9.37 -14.26
N SER A 47 -9.74 10.16 -13.32
CA SER A 47 -8.55 10.99 -13.58
C SER A 47 -7.30 10.18 -13.88
N ALA A 48 -7.11 9.02 -13.24
CA ALA A 48 -6.01 8.11 -13.52
C ALA A 48 -6.25 7.36 -14.83
N LEU A 49 -7.47 6.85 -15.03
CA LEU A 49 -7.87 6.12 -16.23
C LEU A 49 -7.67 6.94 -17.51
N SER A 50 -8.09 8.21 -17.50
CA SER A 50 -7.92 9.12 -18.65
C SER A 50 -6.46 9.45 -18.98
N ARG A 51 -5.55 9.33 -18.01
CA ARG A 51 -4.10 9.55 -18.20
C ARG A 51 -3.32 8.27 -18.51
N GLY A 52 -3.94 7.10 -18.39
CA GLY A 52 -3.23 5.82 -18.44
C GLY A 52 -2.38 5.53 -17.20
N ASP A 53 -2.62 6.24 -16.09
CA ASP A 53 -1.89 6.03 -14.84
C ASP A 53 -2.37 4.76 -14.11
N PRO A 54 -1.53 4.15 -13.25
CA PRO A 54 -1.96 3.07 -12.39
C PRO A 54 -3.16 3.46 -11.51
N LEU A 55 -4.26 2.73 -11.64
CA LEU A 55 -5.52 3.05 -10.99
C LEU A 55 -5.44 2.90 -9.46
N PRO A 56 -6.18 3.72 -8.68
CA PRO A 56 -6.23 3.65 -7.23
C PRO A 56 -7.08 2.46 -6.73
N VAL A 57 -6.71 1.24 -7.13
CA VAL A 57 -7.55 0.03 -6.98
C VAL A 57 -6.81 -1.08 -6.26
N LYS A 58 -7.38 -1.60 -5.17
CA LYS A 58 -6.85 -2.78 -4.48
C LYS A 58 -6.94 -4.02 -5.37
N ASP A 59 -5.98 -4.92 -5.23
CA ASP A 59 -6.00 -6.22 -5.92
C ASP A 59 -7.18 -7.10 -5.47
N ARG A 60 -7.46 -7.06 -4.17
CA ARG A 60 -8.51 -7.83 -3.51
C ARG A 60 -9.17 -7.01 -2.40
N VAL A 61 -10.37 -7.43 -2.02
CA VAL A 61 -11.03 -6.94 -0.82
C VAL A 61 -10.23 -7.40 0.41
N GLU A 62 -10.03 -6.50 1.35
CA GLU A 62 -9.43 -6.81 2.65
C GLU A 62 -10.52 -6.79 3.71
N MET A 63 -10.58 -7.84 4.52
CA MET A 63 -11.48 -7.87 5.66
C MET A 63 -10.90 -6.99 6.77
N PRO A 64 -11.68 -6.06 7.36
CA PRO A 64 -11.23 -5.31 8.52
C PRO A 64 -10.86 -6.29 9.65
N VAL A 65 -9.61 -6.24 10.10
CA VAL A 65 -9.15 -7.12 11.18
C VAL A 65 -9.70 -6.57 12.50
N ALA A 66 -10.55 -7.34 13.18
CA ALA A 66 -11.27 -6.96 14.40
C ALA A 66 -10.40 -6.49 15.59
N THR A 67 -9.08 -6.52 15.46
CA THR A 67 -8.11 -6.16 16.52
C THR A 67 -7.54 -4.75 16.38
N GLN A 68 -7.83 -4.01 15.31
CA GLN A 68 -7.39 -2.62 15.20
C GLN A 68 -8.27 -1.74 16.08
N LYS A 69 -7.80 -1.47 17.31
CA LYS A 69 -8.44 -0.55 18.28
C LYS A 69 -8.50 0.92 17.79
N VAL A 70 -7.91 1.21 16.63
CA VAL A 70 -7.92 2.54 16.01
C VAL A 70 -8.12 2.33 14.52
N ASP A 71 -9.30 2.68 14.01
CA ASP A 71 -9.56 2.68 12.57
C ASP A 71 -8.70 3.78 11.93
N THR A 72 -7.54 3.37 11.40
CA THR A 72 -6.62 4.31 10.72
C THR A 72 -7.07 4.58 9.28
N GLY A 73 -8.03 3.81 8.75
CA GLY A 73 -8.39 3.77 7.33
C GLY A 73 -7.29 3.23 6.40
N LEU A 74 -6.02 3.22 6.85
CA LEU A 74 -4.89 2.71 6.11
C LEU A 74 -4.83 1.20 6.20
N THR A 75 -4.62 0.56 5.06
CA THR A 75 -4.44 -0.89 4.98
C THR A 75 -3.22 -1.23 4.14
N GLN A 76 -2.73 -2.44 4.29
CA GLN A 76 -1.61 -2.95 3.48
C GLN A 76 -1.93 -2.89 1.98
N GLY A 77 -3.16 -3.19 1.58
CA GLY A 77 -3.65 -3.09 0.22
C GLY A 77 -3.60 -1.67 -0.33
N LEU A 78 -3.94 -0.65 0.48
CA LEU A 78 -3.80 0.75 0.08
C LEU A 78 -2.33 1.17 -0.08
N LEU A 79 -1.44 0.73 0.82
CA LEU A 79 -0.01 0.95 0.65
C LEU A 79 0.54 0.25 -0.61
N LYS A 80 0.04 -0.95 -0.93
CA LYS A 80 0.39 -1.66 -2.17
C LYS A 80 -0.09 -0.91 -3.41
N VAL A 81 -1.25 -0.27 -3.35
CA VAL A 81 -1.73 0.62 -4.42
C VAL A 81 -0.82 1.82 -4.61
N LEU A 82 -0.44 2.50 -3.52
CA LEU A 82 0.52 3.61 -3.59
C LEU A 82 1.87 3.13 -4.14
N HIS A 83 2.34 1.95 -3.73
CA HIS A 83 3.57 1.38 -4.26
C HIS A 83 3.49 1.15 -5.76
N LYS A 84 2.37 0.63 -6.30
CA LYS A 84 2.19 0.52 -7.76
C LYS A 84 2.23 1.87 -8.47
N GLN A 85 1.68 2.90 -7.83
CA GLN A 85 1.63 4.26 -8.38
C GLN A 85 2.96 5.01 -8.31
N CYS A 86 3.86 4.65 -7.37
CA CYS A 86 5.07 5.40 -7.09
C CYS A 86 6.38 4.60 -7.25
N ARG A 87 6.35 3.27 -7.43
CA ARG A 87 7.56 2.41 -7.47
C ARG A 87 8.61 2.78 -8.51
N HIS A 88 8.22 3.51 -9.55
CA HIS A 88 9.13 3.97 -10.61
C HIS A 88 9.90 5.23 -10.20
N LYS A 89 9.57 5.84 -9.07
CA LYS A 89 10.19 7.05 -8.54
C LYS A 89 11.04 6.72 -7.32
N LYS A 90 12.27 7.25 -7.27
CA LYS A 90 13.11 7.18 -6.07
C LYS A 90 12.60 8.17 -5.01
N TYR A 91 12.27 9.38 -5.43
CA TYR A 91 11.70 10.44 -4.59
C TYR A 91 10.33 10.84 -5.12
N VAL A 92 9.41 11.18 -4.21
CA VAL A 92 8.06 11.63 -4.53
C VAL A 92 7.82 12.97 -3.86
N GLU A 93 7.38 13.96 -4.65
CA GLU A 93 6.98 15.27 -4.14
C GLU A 93 5.78 15.14 -3.19
N LEU A 94 5.80 15.90 -2.09
CA LEU A 94 4.73 15.83 -1.09
C LEU A 94 3.36 16.17 -1.71
N ALA A 95 3.29 17.16 -2.59
CA ALA A 95 2.03 17.53 -3.27
C ALA A 95 1.44 16.38 -4.10
N GLU A 96 2.29 15.61 -4.79
CA GLU A 96 1.85 14.42 -5.53
C GLU A 96 1.39 13.32 -4.59
N LEU A 97 2.15 13.08 -3.52
CA LEU A 97 1.82 12.08 -2.50
C LEU A 97 0.48 12.40 -1.83
N GLU A 98 0.25 13.65 -1.44
CA GLU A 98 -1.02 14.10 -0.85
C GLU A 98 -2.19 13.88 -1.80
N LYS A 99 -2.00 14.15 -3.10
CA LYS A 99 -3.02 13.91 -4.11
C LYS A 99 -3.36 12.41 -4.22
N LYS A 100 -2.35 11.55 -4.30
CA LYS A 100 -2.58 10.09 -4.35
C LYS A 100 -3.22 9.57 -3.08
N TRP A 101 -2.82 10.08 -1.92
CA TRP A 101 -3.39 9.76 -0.61
C TRP A 101 -4.88 10.13 -0.53
N ARG A 102 -5.24 11.35 -0.96
CA ARG A 102 -6.63 11.79 -1.06
C ARG A 102 -7.46 10.97 -2.03
N ASN A 103 -6.90 10.58 -3.18
CA ASN A 103 -7.58 9.71 -4.13
C ASN A 103 -7.91 8.32 -3.56
N LEU A 104 -7.23 7.90 -2.49
CA LEU A 104 -7.54 6.67 -1.74
C LEU A 104 -8.47 6.91 -0.54
N CYS A 105 -8.99 8.13 -0.38
CA CYS A 105 -9.87 8.53 0.71
C CYS A 105 -9.24 8.31 2.11
N LEU A 106 -7.91 8.42 2.19
CA LEU A 106 -7.18 8.28 3.43
C LEU A 106 -7.16 9.61 4.20
N PRO A 107 -7.26 9.59 5.56
CA PRO A 107 -7.23 10.81 6.36
C PRO A 107 -5.91 11.57 6.24
N MET A 108 -5.97 12.89 6.03
CA MET A 108 -4.77 13.72 5.83
C MET A 108 -3.94 13.85 7.11
N GLU A 109 -4.58 13.77 8.27
CA GLU A 109 -3.94 13.80 9.59
C GLU A 109 -2.97 12.62 9.73
N ARG A 110 -3.32 11.47 9.15
CA ARG A 110 -2.44 10.29 9.12
C ARG A 110 -1.23 10.51 8.23
N LEU A 111 -1.43 11.09 7.04
CA LEU A 111 -0.30 11.43 6.17
C LEU A 111 0.65 12.40 6.87
N ARG A 112 0.13 13.46 7.49
CA ARG A 112 0.93 14.43 8.26
C ARG A 112 1.69 13.75 9.39
N ALA A 113 1.03 12.87 10.15
CA ALA A 113 1.68 12.12 11.24
C ALA A 113 2.83 11.25 10.75
N LEU A 114 2.72 10.64 9.56
CA LEU A 114 3.82 9.90 8.95
C LEU A 114 4.95 10.83 8.51
N LEU A 115 4.63 11.92 7.81
CA LEU A 115 5.64 12.84 7.28
C LEU A 115 6.45 13.53 8.37
N VAL A 116 5.87 13.78 9.55
CA VAL A 116 6.60 14.34 10.71
C VAL A 116 7.70 13.41 11.23
N LEU A 117 7.60 12.10 10.98
CA LEU A 117 8.63 11.14 11.38
C LEU A 117 9.88 11.21 10.49
N ASP A 118 9.77 11.79 9.29
CA ASP A 118 10.90 12.01 8.38
C ASP A 118 11.30 13.49 8.38
N HIS A 119 12.59 13.78 8.25
CA HIS A 119 13.10 15.15 8.14
C HIS A 119 13.00 15.66 6.69
N CYS A 120 11.85 15.44 6.03
CA CYS A 120 11.62 15.82 4.63
C CYS A 120 10.91 17.17 4.50
N GLU A 121 11.30 17.98 3.50
CA GLU A 121 10.71 19.30 3.25
C GLU A 121 9.76 19.30 2.04
N THR A 122 10.27 18.94 0.86
CA THR A 122 9.52 19.05 -0.41
C THR A 122 9.24 17.70 -1.07
N GLU A 123 10.11 16.73 -0.84
CA GLU A 123 10.02 15.37 -1.37
C GLU A 123 10.52 14.36 -0.34
N ILE A 124 10.04 13.13 -0.44
CA ILE A 124 10.43 12.02 0.42
C ILE A 124 10.90 10.84 -0.43
N GLU A 125 11.92 10.13 0.04
CA GLU A 125 12.34 8.88 -0.60
C GLU A 125 11.22 7.84 -0.48
N TRP A 126 10.78 7.29 -1.61
CA TRP A 126 9.56 6.48 -1.68
C TRP A 126 9.61 5.27 -0.73
N ILE A 127 10.77 4.62 -0.64
CA ILE A 127 10.95 3.44 0.22
C ILE A 127 10.87 3.81 1.71
N LYS A 128 11.35 4.99 2.11
CA LYS A 128 11.21 5.50 3.48
C LYS A 128 9.74 5.77 3.81
N PHE A 129 9.03 6.47 2.93
CA PHE A 129 7.59 6.71 3.12
C PHE A 129 6.80 5.39 3.23
N LEU A 130 7.10 4.43 2.36
CA LEU A 130 6.47 3.11 2.41
C LEU A 130 6.75 2.40 3.75
N ALA A 131 7.98 2.50 4.25
CA ALA A 131 8.37 1.94 5.54
C ALA A 131 7.58 2.56 6.70
N LEU A 132 7.42 3.88 6.72
CA LEU A 132 6.58 4.59 7.69
C LEU A 132 5.11 4.14 7.62
N GLY A 133 4.58 4.00 6.40
CA GLY A 133 3.25 3.44 6.20
C GLY A 133 3.13 2.05 6.81
N CYS A 134 4.10 1.17 6.57
CA CYS A 134 4.13 -0.18 7.11
C CYS A 134 4.28 -0.22 8.64
N SER A 135 5.05 0.70 9.23
CA SER A 135 5.19 0.79 10.68
C SER A 135 3.89 1.24 11.34
N SER A 136 3.11 2.12 10.69
CA SER A 136 1.80 2.52 11.23
C SER A 136 0.72 1.42 11.23
N LEU A 137 0.91 0.37 10.42
CA LEU A 137 0.01 -0.80 10.39
C LEU A 137 0.32 -1.83 11.48
N GLY A 138 1.56 -1.86 11.97
CA GLY A 138 2.07 -2.89 12.89
C GLY A 138 2.52 -2.32 14.22
N GLY A 139 2.40 -3.09 15.30
CA GLY A 139 2.85 -2.65 16.64
C GLY A 139 4.33 -2.88 16.92
N SER A 140 5.12 -3.36 15.95
CA SER A 140 6.54 -3.68 16.15
C SER A 140 7.33 -3.58 14.84
N LEU A 141 8.65 -3.37 14.94
CA LEU A 141 9.58 -3.31 13.81
C LEU A 141 9.47 -4.56 12.91
N ASN A 142 9.41 -5.76 13.49
CA ASN A 142 9.27 -7.01 12.72
C ASN A 142 7.93 -7.11 11.97
N THR A 143 6.85 -6.59 12.54
CA THR A 143 5.55 -6.52 11.84
C THR A 143 5.60 -5.52 10.68
N ALA A 144 6.26 -4.37 10.87
CA ALA A 144 6.48 -3.40 9.80
C ALA A 144 7.28 -4.03 8.65
N MET A 145 8.39 -4.71 8.95
CA MET A 145 9.23 -5.39 7.96
C MET A 145 8.48 -6.51 7.23
N LYS A 146 7.58 -7.22 7.92
CA LYS A 146 6.68 -8.19 7.26
C LYS A 146 5.83 -7.50 6.19
N HIS A 147 5.18 -6.39 6.50
CA HIS A 147 4.36 -5.65 5.53
C HIS A 147 5.20 -5.13 4.36
N VAL A 148 6.41 -4.62 4.63
CA VAL A 148 7.36 -4.18 3.59
C VAL A 148 7.66 -5.32 2.62
N CYS A 149 8.05 -6.49 3.12
CA CYS A 149 8.34 -7.67 2.30
C CYS A 149 7.13 -8.08 1.45
N GLU A 150 5.93 -8.16 2.05
CA GLU A 150 4.71 -8.56 1.34
C GLU A 150 4.24 -7.54 0.29
N ILE A 151 4.61 -6.26 0.43
CA ILE A 151 4.31 -5.21 -0.56
C ILE A 151 5.36 -5.19 -1.69
N LEU A 152 6.64 -5.29 -1.35
CA LEU A 152 7.76 -5.14 -2.29
C LEU A 152 8.09 -6.42 -3.05
N THR A 153 7.66 -7.58 -2.57
CA THR A 153 8.00 -8.86 -3.18
C THR A 153 7.48 -8.99 -4.61
N GLN A 154 8.26 -9.69 -5.43
CA GLN A 154 7.88 -10.14 -6.77
C GLN A 154 7.43 -11.61 -6.77
N ASP A 155 7.50 -12.29 -5.61
CA ASP A 155 6.99 -13.65 -5.48
C ASP A 155 5.48 -13.69 -5.79
N PRO A 156 4.96 -14.83 -6.29
CA PRO A 156 3.53 -15.01 -6.44
C PRO A 156 2.81 -14.88 -5.10
N GLU A 157 1.54 -14.53 -5.17
CA GLU A 157 0.71 -14.39 -3.97
C GLU A 157 0.68 -15.69 -3.16
N GLY A 158 0.84 -15.58 -1.83
CA GLY A 158 1.00 -16.74 -0.94
C GLY A 158 2.40 -17.34 -0.92
N GLY A 159 3.33 -16.81 -1.72
CA GLY A 159 4.75 -17.15 -1.69
C GLY A 159 5.49 -16.61 -0.45
N PRO A 160 6.81 -16.82 -0.37
CA PRO A 160 7.62 -16.50 0.82
C PRO A 160 7.90 -15.00 1.01
N ALA A 161 7.36 -14.14 0.13
CA ALA A 161 7.49 -12.69 0.13
C ALA A 161 8.95 -12.21 0.21
N ARG A 162 9.81 -12.75 -0.66
CA ARG A 162 11.23 -12.43 -0.66
C ARG A 162 11.50 -11.07 -1.30
N ILE A 163 12.48 -10.36 -0.75
CA ILE A 163 13.03 -9.10 -1.29
C ILE A 163 14.57 -9.13 -1.23
N PRO A 164 15.27 -8.27 -2.00
CA PRO A 164 16.71 -8.14 -1.88
C PRO A 164 17.13 -7.75 -0.46
N PHE A 165 18.18 -8.38 0.06
CA PHE A 165 18.67 -8.11 1.42
C PHE A 165 19.08 -6.64 1.60
N GLU A 166 19.68 -6.02 0.58
CA GLU A 166 20.05 -4.61 0.63
C GLU A 166 18.85 -3.70 0.92
N THR A 167 17.72 -3.93 0.23
CA THR A 167 16.47 -3.20 0.47
C THR A 167 15.92 -3.45 1.87
N PHE A 168 15.94 -4.71 2.35
CA PHE A 168 15.53 -5.04 3.71
C PHE A 168 16.38 -4.30 4.74
N SER A 169 17.71 -4.35 4.59
CA SER A 169 18.66 -3.75 5.53
C SER A 169 18.52 -2.23 5.58
N PHE A 170 18.31 -1.58 4.43
CA PHE A 170 18.04 -0.15 4.34
C PHE A 170 16.78 0.23 5.13
N VAL A 171 15.68 -0.48 4.89
CA VAL A 171 14.41 -0.20 5.57
C VAL A 171 14.48 -0.48 7.07
N TYR A 172 15.14 -1.57 7.47
CA TYR A 172 15.31 -1.94 8.87
C TYR A 172 16.10 -0.87 9.62
N ARG A 173 17.27 -0.44 9.10
CA ARG A 173 18.07 0.64 9.69
C ARG A 173 17.27 1.93 9.82
N TYR A 174 16.56 2.30 8.76
CA TYR A 174 15.76 3.52 8.76
C TYR A 174 14.70 3.49 9.86
N LEU A 175 13.89 2.43 9.94
CA LEU A 175 12.83 2.33 10.94
C LEU A 175 13.38 2.18 12.36
N ALA A 176 14.46 1.42 12.55
CA ALA A 176 15.11 1.29 13.85
C ALA A 176 15.69 2.61 14.35
N GLY A 177 16.26 3.43 13.45
CA GLY A 177 16.80 4.75 13.79
C GLY A 177 15.75 5.80 14.17
N LEU A 178 14.45 5.52 13.99
CA LEU A 178 13.36 6.37 14.47
C LEU A 178 12.99 6.07 15.94
N ASP A 179 13.44 4.95 16.49
CA ASP A 179 13.18 4.53 17.85
C ASP A 179 14.42 4.78 18.72
N PRO A 180 14.38 5.75 19.66
CA PRO A 180 15.53 6.08 20.50
C PRO A 180 15.92 4.94 21.46
N ASP A 181 15.04 3.97 21.69
CA ASP A 181 15.30 2.83 22.55
C ASP A 181 16.12 1.73 21.85
N ILE A 182 16.28 1.82 20.52
CA ILE A 182 17.05 0.86 19.73
C ILE A 182 18.48 1.36 19.49
N MET A 183 19.47 0.62 19.96
CA MET A 183 20.88 0.95 19.73
C MET A 183 21.34 0.56 18.32
N GLU A 184 22.12 1.42 17.67
CA GLU A 184 22.71 1.16 16.34
C GLU A 184 23.57 -0.11 16.31
N MET A 185 24.29 -0.37 17.41
CA MET A 185 25.05 -1.61 17.63
C MET A 185 24.18 -2.87 17.47
N ASP A 186 22.99 -2.87 18.09
CA ASP A 186 22.09 -4.01 18.07
C ASP A 186 21.51 -4.22 16.67
N VAL A 187 21.21 -3.12 15.97
CA VAL A 187 20.76 -3.12 14.57
C VAL A 187 21.79 -3.75 13.66
N GLU A 188 23.05 -3.32 13.73
CA GLU A 188 24.11 -3.86 12.88
C GLU A 188 24.44 -5.31 13.22
N SER A 189 24.47 -5.68 14.50
CA SER A 189 24.67 -7.07 14.92
C SER A 189 23.57 -7.98 14.37
N TYR A 190 22.31 -7.56 14.47
CA TYR A 190 21.16 -8.28 13.94
C TYR A 190 21.22 -8.43 12.42
N LEU A 191 21.51 -7.35 11.69
CA LEU A 191 21.62 -7.38 10.23
C LEU A 191 22.79 -8.22 9.76
N MET A 192 23.93 -8.22 10.46
CA MET A 192 25.08 -9.07 10.14
C MET A 192 24.72 -10.55 10.27
N GLY A 193 24.05 -10.96 11.36
CA GLY A 193 23.60 -12.35 11.53
C GLY A 193 22.61 -12.79 10.45
N LEU A 194 21.69 -11.91 10.04
CA LEU A 194 20.80 -12.19 8.91
C LEU A 194 21.56 -12.28 7.57
N LYS A 195 22.55 -11.42 7.35
CA LYS A 195 23.36 -11.41 6.12
C LYS A 195 24.11 -12.71 5.95
N GLU A 196 24.75 -13.22 7.00
CA GLU A 196 25.45 -14.52 6.96
C GLU A 196 24.50 -15.67 6.55
N SER A 197 23.28 -15.68 7.10
CA SER A 197 22.25 -16.65 6.73
C SER A 197 21.78 -16.51 5.27
N VAL A 198 21.64 -15.29 4.75
CA VAL A 198 21.30 -15.03 3.35
C VAL A 198 22.45 -15.46 2.41
N ASP A 199 23.68 -15.12 2.74
CA ASP A 199 24.87 -15.43 1.94
C ASP A 199 25.11 -16.93 1.86
N SER A 200 24.82 -17.68 2.94
CA SER A 200 24.89 -19.15 2.93
C SER A 200 23.98 -19.79 1.87
N ARG A 201 22.85 -19.15 1.54
CA ARG A 201 21.86 -19.61 0.56
C ARG A 201 22.17 -19.14 -0.87
N LYS A 202 23.15 -18.22 -1.04
CA LYS A 202 23.61 -17.66 -2.32
C LYS A 202 22.50 -17.09 -3.22
N ASN A 203 21.39 -16.64 -2.64
CA ASN A 203 20.29 -16.04 -3.39
C ASN A 203 20.24 -14.51 -3.24
N GLY A 204 20.90 -13.93 -2.22
CA GLY A 204 20.85 -12.48 -1.93
C GLY A 204 19.48 -11.97 -1.48
N MET A 205 18.56 -12.88 -1.17
CA MET A 205 17.16 -12.59 -0.89
C MET A 205 16.81 -12.99 0.54
N ILE A 206 16.02 -12.15 1.19
CA ILE A 206 15.47 -12.40 2.53
C ILE A 206 13.95 -12.54 2.45
N GLY A 207 13.40 -13.52 3.16
CA GLY A 207 11.96 -13.77 3.24
C GLY A 207 11.44 -13.76 4.68
N LEU A 208 10.12 -13.87 4.84
CA LEU A 208 9.49 -13.78 6.16
C LEU A 208 9.99 -14.82 7.16
N SER A 209 10.32 -16.04 6.70
CA SER A 209 10.83 -17.12 7.55
C SER A 209 12.16 -16.79 8.24
N ASP A 210 12.90 -15.81 7.72
CA ASP A 210 14.26 -15.52 8.17
C ASP A 210 14.27 -14.60 9.41
N PHE A 211 13.21 -13.81 9.60
CA PHE A 211 13.16 -12.80 10.66
C PHE A 211 11.83 -12.77 11.44
N TYR A 212 10.75 -13.29 10.86
CA TYR A 212 9.41 -13.20 11.42
C TYR A 212 8.95 -14.55 11.97
N ILE A 213 8.94 -14.68 13.30
CA ILE A 213 8.36 -15.83 14.00
C ILE A 213 6.97 -15.43 14.52
N PRO A 214 5.88 -15.99 13.99
CA PRO A 214 4.55 -15.73 14.53
C PRO A 214 4.48 -16.20 15.99
N LYS A 215 4.02 -15.34 16.90
CA LYS A 215 3.65 -15.80 18.25
C LYS A 215 2.55 -16.85 18.09
N ARG A 216 2.85 -18.13 18.38
CA ARG A 216 1.83 -19.18 18.46
C ARG A 216 0.79 -18.72 19.49
N LYS A 217 -0.48 -18.64 19.09
CA LYS A 217 -1.57 -18.57 20.07
C LYS A 217 -1.50 -19.88 20.86
N LEU A 218 -1.19 -19.80 22.16
CA LEU A 218 -1.57 -20.87 23.06
C LEU A 218 -3.09 -20.94 23.01
N SER A 219 -3.59 -22.00 22.37
CA SER A 219 -5.00 -22.40 22.40
C SER A 219 -5.38 -22.87 23.79
#